data_AF-T0SSJ5-F1
#
_entry.id   AF-T0SSJ5-F1
#
_cell.length_a   1.000
_cell.length_b   1.000
_cell.length_c   1.000
_cell.angle_alpha   90.00
_cell.angle_beta   90.00
_cell.angle_gamma   90.00
#
_symmetry.space_group_name_H-M   'P 1'
#
loop_
_entity.id
_entity.type
_entity.pdbx_description
1 polymer ?
#
loop_
_entity_poly.entity_id
_entity_poly.type
_entity_poly.pdbx_seq_one_letter_code
_entity_poly.pdbx_strand_id
1 'polypeptide(L)'
;MKNAITLLSIMLTFSLMANSYKVEVYTFEQLNKLEKEMEAWANKVGQKDLIVMGKMDQKPKEIETIRLFFPYLLPKEYLTYNIDMTCAPSLQKFRDKKDLELHKEWEQCVRELYATDVPPELEKALKELRPKK
;
A
#
# COMPACT_ATOMS: atom_id res chain seq x y z
N MET A 1 32.15 16.91 -55.84
CA MET A 1 31.81 15.47 -55.71
C MET A 1 31.79 15.16 -54.22
N LYS A 2 30.59 15.06 -53.66
CA LYS A 2 29.91 13.81 -53.26
C LYS A 2 30.17 13.46 -51.79
N ASN A 3 29.10 13.66 -51.02
CA ASN A 3 28.61 12.86 -49.89
C ASN A 3 29.31 12.98 -48.53
N ALA A 4 28.60 13.65 -47.61
CA ALA A 4 28.37 13.17 -46.25
C ALA A 4 27.03 13.78 -45.78
N ILE A 5 25.91 13.16 -46.15
CA ILE A 5 25.04 12.38 -45.25
C ILE A 5 24.63 13.20 -44.03
N THR A 6 23.45 13.81 -44.17
CA THR A 6 22.57 14.26 -43.09
C THR A 6 22.20 13.05 -42.22
N LEU A 7 22.51 13.11 -40.92
CA LEU A 7 21.93 12.25 -39.88
C LEU A 7 21.44 13.20 -38.78
N LEU A 8 20.21 13.71 -38.95
CA LEU A 8 18.97 13.17 -38.41
C LEU A 8 18.90 13.31 -36.88
N SER A 9 18.07 14.27 -36.48
CA SER A 9 17.64 14.60 -35.14
C SER A 9 17.42 13.38 -34.25
N ILE A 10 18.10 13.34 -33.11
CA ILE A 10 17.54 12.66 -31.94
C ILE A 10 16.82 13.76 -31.16
N MET A 11 15.50 13.81 -31.35
CA MET A 11 14.60 14.54 -30.48
C MET A 11 14.85 14.07 -29.04
N LEU A 12 15.38 14.95 -28.21
CA LEU A 12 15.32 14.82 -26.76
C LEU A 12 13.88 15.10 -26.32
N THR A 13 12.95 14.21 -26.67
CA THR A 13 11.76 14.02 -25.85
C THR A 13 12.17 13.16 -24.66
N PHE A 14 12.90 13.76 -23.73
CA PHE A 14 12.76 13.37 -22.33
C PHE A 14 11.33 13.73 -21.97
N SER A 15 10.41 12.82 -22.32
CA SER A 15 9.14 12.71 -21.64
C SER A 15 9.52 12.59 -20.18
N LEU A 16 9.32 13.69 -19.46
CA LEU A 16 9.17 13.72 -18.03
C LEU A 16 8.07 12.69 -17.72
N MET A 17 8.46 11.42 -17.56
CA MET A 17 7.81 10.56 -16.61
C MET A 17 8.18 11.12 -15.23
N ALA A 18 7.68 12.32 -14.96
CA ALA A 18 7.08 12.56 -13.67
C ALA A 18 6.04 11.45 -13.56
N ASN A 19 6.46 10.30 -13.03
CA ASN A 19 5.60 9.50 -12.20
C ASN A 19 5.03 10.52 -11.23
N SER A 20 3.88 11.06 -11.59
CA SER A 20 2.97 11.68 -10.67
C SER A 20 2.65 10.53 -9.76
N TYR A 21 3.48 10.35 -8.72
CA TYR A 21 3.12 9.68 -7.50
C TYR A 21 1.86 10.40 -7.06
N LYS A 22 0.72 9.91 -7.57
CA LYS A 22 -0.59 10.35 -7.14
C LYS A 22 -0.60 9.96 -5.68
N VAL A 23 -0.34 10.97 -4.87
CA VAL A 23 -0.46 10.98 -3.43
C VAL A 23 -1.70 10.15 -3.09
N GLU A 24 -1.51 8.92 -2.60
CA GLU A 24 -2.58 7.97 -2.32
C GLU A 24 -3.45 8.55 -1.23
N VAL A 25 -4.57 9.14 -1.59
CA VAL A 25 -5.50 9.76 -0.65
C VAL A 25 -6.20 8.64 0.13
N TYR A 26 -6.27 8.76 1.46
CA TYR A 26 -6.83 7.71 2.32
C TYR A 26 -8.17 8.14 2.92
N THR A 27 -9.21 8.20 2.08
CA THR A 27 -10.60 8.20 2.55
C THR A 27 -11.13 6.76 2.63
N PHE A 28 -12.21 6.53 3.38
CA PHE A 28 -12.86 5.20 3.42
C PHE A 28 -13.36 4.72 2.06
N GLU A 29 -13.85 5.62 1.21
CA GLU A 29 -14.25 5.27 -0.16
C GLU A 29 -13.06 4.75 -0.97
N GLN A 30 -11.91 5.41 -0.83
CA GLN A 30 -10.68 5.00 -1.50
C GLN A 30 -10.11 3.70 -0.93
N LEU A 31 -10.18 3.49 0.38
CA LEU A 31 -9.82 2.19 0.98
C LEU A 31 -10.68 1.06 0.43
N ASN A 32 -11.99 1.26 0.28
CA ASN A 32 -12.87 0.24 -0.30
C ASN A 32 -12.58 -0.02 -1.80
N LYS A 33 -12.15 1.01 -2.55
CA LYS A 33 -11.70 0.84 -3.93
C LYS A 33 -10.39 0.08 -3.99
N LEU A 34 -9.44 0.46 -3.14
CA LEU A 34 -8.12 -0.18 -3.03
C LEU A 34 -8.25 -1.65 -2.62
N GLU A 35 -9.15 -1.97 -1.69
CA GLU A 35 -9.45 -3.34 -1.30
C GLU A 35 -9.81 -4.22 -2.51
N LYS A 36 -10.75 -3.75 -3.35
CA LYS A 36 -11.17 -4.49 -4.56
C LYS A 36 -10.03 -4.64 -5.57
N GLU A 37 -9.20 -3.61 -5.72
CA GLU A 37 -8.03 -3.65 -6.59
C GLU A 37 -7.00 -4.67 -6.08
N MET A 38 -6.74 -4.68 -4.78
CA MET A 38 -5.82 -5.63 -4.15
C MET A 38 -6.35 -7.06 -4.15
N GLU A 39 -7.66 -7.25 -3.97
CA GLU A 39 -8.31 -8.56 -4.10
C GLU A 39 -8.18 -9.10 -5.52
N ALA A 40 -8.48 -8.27 -6.53
CA ALA A 40 -8.32 -8.65 -7.94
C ALA A 40 -6.86 -8.97 -8.29
N TRP A 41 -5.92 -8.18 -7.77
CA TRP A 41 -4.49 -8.41 -7.96
C TRP A 41 -4.03 -9.72 -7.29
N ALA A 42 -4.39 -9.95 -6.02
CA ALA A 42 -4.04 -11.16 -5.29
C ALA A 42 -4.59 -12.42 -5.95
N ASN A 43 -5.84 -12.36 -6.43
CA ASN A 43 -6.47 -13.45 -7.19
C ASN A 43 -5.77 -13.73 -8.53
N LYS A 44 -5.32 -12.69 -9.23
CA LYS A 44 -4.58 -12.83 -10.49
C LYS A 44 -3.19 -13.44 -10.29
N VAL A 45 -2.49 -13.04 -9.24
CA VAL A 45 -1.14 -13.55 -8.90
C VAL A 45 -1.24 -15.00 -8.40
N GLY A 46 -2.23 -15.29 -7.56
CA GLY A 46 -2.45 -16.61 -6.99
C GLY A 46 -1.54 -16.92 -5.81
N GLN A 47 -1.98 -17.86 -4.97
CA GLN A 47 -1.39 -18.10 -3.64
C GLN A 47 0.09 -18.48 -3.67
N LYS A 48 0.51 -19.30 -4.64
CA LYS A 48 1.91 -19.76 -4.74
C LYS A 48 2.87 -18.59 -4.96
N ASP A 49 2.52 -17.70 -5.88
CA ASP A 49 3.37 -16.56 -6.23
C ASP A 49 3.35 -15.49 -5.14
N LEU A 50 2.21 -15.30 -4.44
CA LEU A 50 2.16 -14.45 -3.25
C LEU A 50 3.13 -14.92 -2.15
N ILE A 51 3.25 -16.23 -1.91
CA ILE A 51 4.20 -16.79 -0.94
C ILE A 51 5.66 -16.53 -1.38
N VAL A 52 5.95 -16.66 -2.67
CA VAL A 52 7.29 -16.38 -3.21
C VAL A 52 7.63 -14.90 -3.07
N MET A 53 6.71 -14.01 -3.47
CA MET A 53 6.86 -12.56 -3.33
C MET A 53 7.08 -12.14 -1.88
N GLY A 54 6.51 -12.88 -0.92
CA GLY A 54 6.73 -12.61 0.50
C GLY A 54 8.12 -12.85 1.03
N LYS A 55 8.85 -13.74 0.37
CA LYS A 55 10.23 -14.09 0.73
C LYS A 55 11.24 -13.21 0.00
N MET A 56 10.80 -12.31 -0.87
CA MET A 56 11.69 -11.38 -1.56
C MET A 56 12.18 -10.30 -0.59
N ASP A 57 13.46 -9.92 -0.74
CA ASP A 57 14.07 -8.80 -0.02
C ASP A 57 13.38 -7.48 -0.40
N GLN A 58 13.07 -7.30 -1.69
CA GLN A 58 12.27 -6.20 -2.20
C GLN A 58 10.88 -6.70 -2.58
N LYS A 59 9.89 -6.35 -1.77
CA LYS A 59 8.49 -6.75 -2.01
C LYS A 59 7.81 -5.78 -2.97
N PRO A 60 6.91 -6.26 -3.85
CA PRO A 60 6.03 -5.40 -4.62
C PRO A 60 5.23 -4.47 -3.72
N LYS A 61 4.88 -3.27 -4.22
CA LYS A 61 4.08 -2.32 -3.45
C LYS A 61 2.74 -2.91 -3.02
N GLU A 62 2.11 -3.69 -3.88
CA GLU A 62 0.81 -4.32 -3.63
C GLU A 62 0.87 -5.27 -2.43
N ILE A 63 1.99 -5.99 -2.29
CA ILE A 63 2.22 -6.85 -1.13
C ILE A 63 2.27 -6.00 0.15
N GLU A 64 3.02 -4.92 0.16
CA GLU A 64 3.08 -4.02 1.32
C GLU A 64 1.71 -3.39 1.61
N THR A 65 1.00 -2.90 0.58
CA THR A 65 -0.36 -2.37 0.73
C THR A 65 -1.31 -3.38 1.35
N ILE A 66 -1.28 -4.63 0.88
CA ILE A 66 -2.12 -5.70 1.42
C ILE A 66 -1.74 -5.99 2.87
N ARG A 67 -0.45 -6.06 3.22
CA ARG A 67 -0.01 -6.29 4.60
C ARG A 67 -0.51 -5.21 5.56
N LEU A 68 -0.44 -3.95 5.13
CA LEU A 68 -0.78 -2.80 5.96
C LEU A 68 -2.30 -2.64 6.15
N PHE A 69 -3.10 -2.91 5.12
CA PHE A 69 -4.53 -2.57 5.12
C PHE A 69 -5.49 -3.75 4.95
N PHE A 70 -5.08 -4.82 4.26
CA PHE A 70 -5.94 -5.95 3.88
C PHE A 70 -5.30 -7.33 4.14
N PRO A 71 -4.72 -7.58 5.33
CA PRO A 71 -3.84 -8.73 5.55
C PRO A 71 -4.53 -10.09 5.38
N TYR A 72 -5.87 -10.14 5.45
CA TYR A 72 -6.68 -11.33 5.16
C TYR A 72 -6.60 -11.80 3.70
N LEU A 73 -6.09 -10.96 2.77
CA LEU A 73 -5.85 -11.35 1.38
C LEU A 73 -4.56 -12.16 1.19
N LEU A 74 -3.69 -12.24 2.20
CA LEU A 74 -2.44 -13.00 2.12
C LEU A 74 -2.63 -14.43 2.62
N PRO A 75 -1.91 -15.42 2.05
CA PRO A 75 -1.85 -16.77 2.58
C PRO A 75 -1.35 -16.79 4.03
N LYS A 76 -1.81 -17.75 4.84
CA LYS A 76 -1.43 -17.85 6.26
C LYS A 76 0.08 -18.03 6.43
N GLU A 77 0.72 -18.67 5.47
CA GLU A 77 2.16 -18.93 5.41
C GLU A 77 2.99 -17.64 5.25
N TYR A 78 2.34 -16.53 4.89
CA TYR A 78 2.94 -15.20 4.81
C TYR A 78 3.09 -14.55 6.20
N LEU A 79 2.24 -14.94 7.16
CA LEU A 79 2.10 -14.29 8.47
C LEU A 79 3.23 -14.68 9.44
N THR A 80 4.47 -14.39 9.05
CA THR A 80 5.62 -14.45 9.96
C THR A 80 5.92 -13.04 10.46
N TYR A 81 5.17 -12.63 11.49
CA TYR A 81 5.45 -11.50 12.38
C TYR A 81 5.56 -10.10 11.74
N ASN A 82 4.51 -9.26 11.90
CA ASN A 82 4.49 -8.32 13.03
C ASN A 82 3.26 -7.39 13.02
N ILE A 83 2.83 -6.78 11.90
CA ILE A 83 1.61 -5.91 11.82
C ILE A 83 0.32 -6.67 11.62
N ASP A 84 0.43 -7.69 10.78
CA ASP A 84 -0.61 -8.07 9.84
C ASP A 84 -1.80 -8.78 10.53
N MET A 85 -1.60 -9.29 11.76
CA MET A 85 -2.69 -9.81 12.60
C MET A 85 -2.94 -8.98 13.86
N THR A 86 -1.96 -8.20 14.31
CA THR A 86 -2.00 -7.54 15.62
C THR A 86 -2.98 -6.36 15.60
N CYS A 87 -2.86 -5.49 14.60
CA CYS A 87 -3.69 -4.29 14.51
C CYS A 87 -4.89 -4.45 13.57
N ALA A 88 -4.95 -5.50 12.75
CA ALA A 88 -6.06 -5.75 11.85
C ALA A 88 -7.45 -5.78 12.54
N PRO A 89 -7.62 -6.39 13.73
CA PRO A 89 -8.91 -6.35 14.44
C PRO A 89 -9.32 -4.93 14.85
N SER A 90 -8.38 -4.10 15.32
CA SER A 90 -8.66 -2.71 15.70
C SER A 90 -9.01 -1.85 14.48
N LEU A 91 -8.29 -2.04 13.36
CA LEU A 91 -8.60 -1.41 12.08
C LEU A 91 -10.01 -1.80 11.62
N GLN A 92 -10.38 -3.08 11.68
CA GLN A 92 -11.70 -3.53 11.24
C GLN A 92 -12.82 -2.89 12.07
N LYS A 93 -12.70 -2.88 13.41
CA LYS A 93 -13.66 -2.19 14.29
C LYS A 93 -13.81 -0.71 13.90
N PHE A 94 -12.69 -0.05 13.64
CA PHE A 94 -12.70 1.34 13.21
C PHE A 94 -13.35 1.52 11.83
N ARG A 95 -13.07 0.63 10.85
CA ARG A 95 -13.72 0.68 9.53
C ARG A 95 -15.24 0.55 9.61
N ASP A 96 -15.74 -0.32 10.48
CA ASP A 96 -17.16 -0.60 10.62
C ASP A 96 -17.93 0.57 11.22
N LYS A 97 -17.36 1.22 12.25
CA LYS A 97 -18.05 2.23 13.06
C LYS A 97 -17.62 3.67 12.79
N LYS A 98 -16.41 3.85 12.25
CA LYS A 98 -15.79 5.16 11.93
C LYS A 98 -15.76 6.12 13.12
N ASP A 99 -15.62 5.55 14.32
CA ASP A 99 -15.66 6.26 15.60
C ASP A 99 -14.28 6.76 16.03
N LEU A 100 -14.24 7.87 16.77
CA LEU A 100 -12.99 8.50 17.22
C LEU A 100 -12.22 7.65 18.24
N GLU A 101 -12.90 6.96 19.16
CA GLU A 101 -12.21 6.12 20.14
C GLU A 101 -11.64 4.86 19.46
N LEU A 102 -12.36 4.30 18.49
CA LEU A 102 -11.85 3.18 17.69
C LEU A 102 -10.70 3.58 16.77
N HIS A 103 -10.70 4.81 16.25
CA HIS A 103 -9.53 5.37 15.56
C HIS A 103 -8.31 5.43 16.47
N LYS A 104 -8.47 5.91 17.72
CA LYS A 104 -7.39 5.95 18.71
C LYS A 104 -6.89 4.56 19.09
N GLU A 105 -7.79 3.58 19.27
CA GLU A 105 -7.40 2.18 19.53
C GLU A 105 -6.50 1.65 18.41
N TRP A 106 -6.88 1.89 17.15
CA TRP A 106 -6.08 1.50 16.00
C TRP A 106 -4.75 2.27 15.93
N GLU A 107 -4.77 3.59 16.11
CA GLU A 107 -3.58 4.43 16.13
C GLU A 107 -2.59 3.96 17.21
N GLN A 108 -3.09 3.69 18.42
CA GLN A 108 -2.27 3.19 19.52
C GLN A 108 -1.63 1.84 19.15
N CYS A 109 -2.40 0.90 18.61
CA CYS A 109 -1.85 -0.39 18.18
C CYS A 109 -0.72 -0.22 17.17
N VAL A 110 -0.93 0.61 16.13
CA VAL A 110 0.08 0.87 15.09
C VAL A 110 1.34 1.48 15.69
N ARG A 111 1.19 2.47 16.59
CA ARG A 111 2.32 3.16 17.22
C ARG A 111 3.07 2.28 18.21
N GLU A 112 2.41 1.40 18.95
CA GLU A 112 3.07 0.44 19.84
C GLU A 112 3.91 -0.57 19.04
N LEU A 113 3.38 -0.98 17.91
CA LEU A 113 3.98 -2.03 17.10
C LEU A 113 5.15 -1.55 16.23
N TYR A 114 5.04 -0.34 15.71
CA TYR A 114 6.11 0.36 14.99
C TYR A 114 6.78 1.42 15.87
N ALA A 115 6.96 1.14 17.17
CA ALA A 115 7.43 2.04 18.23
C ALA A 115 8.41 3.16 17.82
N THR A 116 9.28 2.92 16.84
CA THR A 116 10.28 3.86 16.33
C THR A 116 10.11 4.31 14.88
N ASP A 117 9.34 3.60 14.03
CA ASP A 117 9.28 3.85 12.59
C ASP A 117 7.96 3.37 11.95
N VAL A 118 6.92 4.20 12.06
CA VAL A 118 5.62 3.95 11.42
C VAL A 118 5.76 4.17 9.91
N PRO A 119 5.36 3.19 9.05
CA PRO A 119 5.40 3.36 7.61
C PRO A 119 4.68 4.63 7.14
N PRO A 120 5.25 5.42 6.21
CA PRO A 120 4.66 6.68 5.76
C PRO A 120 3.21 6.57 5.27
N GLU A 121 2.85 5.45 4.63
CA GLU A 121 1.50 5.13 4.17
C GLU A 121 0.53 5.01 5.35
N LEU A 122 0.95 4.35 6.43
CA LEU A 122 0.16 4.24 7.65
C LEU A 122 0.08 5.56 8.40
N GLU A 123 1.19 6.30 8.55
CA GLU A 123 1.16 7.60 9.24
C GLU A 123 0.21 8.57 8.54
N LYS A 124 0.20 8.54 7.20
CA LYS A 124 -0.75 9.33 6.42
C LYS A 124 -2.19 8.86 6.62
N ALA A 125 -2.44 7.56 6.62
CA ALA A 125 -3.78 7.00 6.87
C ALA A 125 -4.29 7.35 8.29
N LEU A 126 -3.44 7.28 9.32
CA LEU A 126 -3.76 7.67 10.70
C LEU A 126 -4.25 9.12 10.76
N LYS A 127 -3.61 10.02 10.02
CA LYS A 127 -3.99 11.44 9.97
C LYS A 127 -5.26 11.71 9.16
N GLU A 128 -5.38 11.12 7.98
CA GLU A 128 -6.46 11.43 7.02
C GLU A 128 -7.79 10.75 7.36
N LEU A 129 -7.76 9.56 7.98
CA LEU A 129 -8.97 8.83 8.36
C LEU A 129 -9.55 9.28 9.69
N ARG A 130 -8.82 10.07 10.48
CA ARG A 130 -9.28 10.53 11.79
C ARG A 130 -10.66 11.21 11.68
N PRO A 131 -11.68 10.71 12.38
CA PRO A 131 -13.00 11.33 12.37
C PRO A 131 -12.94 12.79 12.85
N LYS A 132 -13.64 13.68 12.14
CA LYS A 132 -13.83 15.07 12.59
C LYS A 132 -14.92 15.08 13.66
N LYS A 133 -14.66 15.81 14.75
CA LYS A 133 -15.64 16.05 15.84
C LYS A 133 -16.86 16.79 15.32
#